data_AF-A0A8C8VM14-F1
#
_entry.id   AF-A0A8C8VM14-F1
#
_cell.length_a   1.000
_cell.length_b   1.000
_cell.length_c   1.000
_cell.angle_alpha   90.00
_cell.angle_beta   90.00
_cell.angle_gamma   90.00
#
_symmetry.space_group_name_H-M   'P 1'
#
loop_
_entity.id
_entity.type
_entity.pdbx_description
1 polymer ?
#
loop_
_entity_poly.entity_id
_entity_poly.type
_entity_poly.pdbx_seq_one_letter_code
_entity_poly.pdbx_strand_id
1 'polypeptide(L)'
;CGHAAGPESLTGWCRSLLDQGHFRFHCPADVNGKKCGAEWSYQEVRRNASLTETEQQNFEEKLANFAAKFYCDFKECPNCKSFVERQDLKNLRVVCIICRSQKGEAFEFCWQCLKPWKGAGAPSDKCANEGCKNQSLEVLATCKLKDLPGSEIKDCPSIRACPTCGLLIE
;
A
#
# COMPACT_ATOMS: atom_id res chain seq x y z
N CYS A 1 -13.32 -23.79 0.17
CA CYS A 1 -12.52 -24.73 1.00
C CYS A 1 -13.37 -25.68 1.86
N GLY A 2 -14.66 -25.40 2.10
CA GLY A 2 -15.56 -26.32 2.82
C GLY A 2 -15.46 -26.29 4.34
N HIS A 3 -14.51 -25.53 4.91
CA HIS A 3 -14.40 -25.34 6.35
C HIS A 3 -15.42 -24.32 6.85
N ALA A 4 -16.14 -24.68 7.91
CA ALA A 4 -17.10 -23.80 8.56
C ALA A 4 -16.40 -22.75 9.42
N ALA A 5 -16.94 -21.55 9.44
CA ALA A 5 -16.56 -20.49 10.36
C ALA A 5 -17.84 -19.76 10.81
N GLY A 6 -17.91 -19.39 12.09
CA GLY A 6 -18.98 -18.51 12.56
C GLY A 6 -18.85 -17.12 11.90
N PRO A 7 -19.97 -16.46 11.54
CA PRO A 7 -19.93 -15.15 10.89
C PRO A 7 -19.12 -14.09 11.65
N GLU A 8 -19.24 -14.02 12.97
CA GLU A 8 -18.47 -13.08 13.81
C GLU A 8 -16.97 -13.41 13.83
N SER A 9 -16.62 -14.69 13.93
CA SER A 9 -15.22 -15.14 13.87
C SER A 9 -14.59 -14.84 12.52
N LEU A 10 -15.34 -15.00 11.43
CA LEU A 10 -14.91 -14.62 10.09
C LEU A 10 -14.69 -13.12 9.98
N THR A 11 -15.63 -12.30 10.47
CA THR A 11 -15.48 -10.83 10.52
C THR A 11 -14.22 -10.42 11.28
N GLY A 12 -14.02 -10.96 12.49
CA GLY A 12 -12.85 -10.65 13.33
C GLY A 12 -11.53 -11.05 12.67
N TRP A 13 -11.47 -12.23 12.05
CA TRP A 13 -10.30 -12.69 11.31
C TRP A 13 -9.96 -11.79 10.12
N CYS A 14 -10.94 -11.50 9.26
CA CYS A 14 -10.73 -10.65 8.09
C CYS A 14 -10.35 -9.21 8.49
N ARG A 15 -10.92 -8.67 9.57
CA ARG A 15 -10.53 -7.36 10.13
C ARG A 15 -9.07 -7.37 10.57
N SER A 16 -8.66 -8.38 11.33
CA SER A 16 -7.28 -8.53 11.79
C SER A 16 -6.28 -8.58 10.63
N LEU A 17 -6.63 -9.25 9.53
CA LEU A 17 -5.81 -9.28 8.32
C LEU A 17 -5.69 -7.89 7.68
N LEU A 18 -6.80 -7.16 7.52
CA LEU A 18 -6.78 -5.80 6.97
C LEU A 18 -6.00 -4.82 7.85
N ASP A 19 -6.10 -4.91 9.18
CA ASP A 19 -5.36 -4.04 10.09
C ASP A 19 -3.84 -4.31 10.05
N GLN A 20 -3.44 -5.52 9.63
CA GLN A 20 -2.05 -5.88 9.32
C GLN A 20 -1.63 -5.51 7.88
N GLY A 21 -2.51 -4.87 7.10
CA GLY A 21 -2.25 -4.47 5.71
C GLY A 21 -2.43 -5.58 4.68
N HIS A 22 -3.00 -6.74 5.06
CA HIS A 22 -3.32 -7.81 4.13
C HIS A 22 -4.66 -7.56 3.44
N PHE A 23 -4.68 -7.68 2.12
CA PHE A 23 -5.88 -7.51 1.29
C PHE A 23 -6.34 -8.83 0.63
N ARG A 24 -5.66 -9.94 0.94
CA ARG A 24 -6.07 -11.29 0.52
C ARG A 24 -6.49 -12.06 1.76
N PHE A 25 -7.63 -12.73 1.67
CA PHE A 25 -8.22 -13.47 2.79
C PHE A 25 -7.98 -14.95 2.59
N HIS A 26 -7.48 -15.62 3.63
CA HIS A 26 -7.16 -17.05 3.58
C HIS A 26 -7.85 -17.79 4.72
N CYS A 27 -8.20 -19.04 4.45
CA CYS A 27 -8.77 -19.94 5.44
C CYS A 27 -7.77 -20.21 6.59
N PRO A 28 -8.12 -19.85 7.84
CA PRO A 28 -7.24 -20.05 8.98
C PRO A 28 -7.28 -21.48 9.54
N ALA A 29 -8.18 -22.33 9.02
CA ALA A 29 -8.42 -23.68 9.51
C ALA A 29 -7.14 -24.51 9.51
N ASP A 30 -6.95 -25.26 10.59
CA ASP A 30 -5.90 -26.25 10.72
C ASP A 30 -6.52 -27.64 10.52
N VAL A 31 -5.96 -28.40 9.57
CA VAL A 31 -6.37 -29.77 9.29
C VAL A 31 -5.15 -30.66 9.47
N ASN A 32 -5.15 -31.44 10.55
CA ASN A 32 -4.07 -32.38 10.89
C ASN A 32 -2.67 -31.72 10.99
N GLY A 33 -2.60 -30.55 11.61
CA GLY A 33 -1.34 -29.80 11.79
C GLY A 33 -0.91 -29.01 10.55
N LYS A 34 -1.76 -28.94 9.51
CA LYS A 34 -1.50 -28.17 8.30
C LYS A 34 -2.56 -27.09 8.12
N LYS A 35 -2.11 -25.85 7.98
CA LYS A 35 -2.99 -24.73 7.61
C LYS A 35 -3.61 -24.98 6.23
N CYS A 36 -4.93 -24.80 6.14
CA CYS A 36 -5.66 -24.88 4.88
C CYS A 36 -5.15 -23.82 3.90
N GLY A 37 -5.13 -22.55 4.29
CA GLY A 37 -4.55 -21.46 3.50
C GLY A 37 -5.28 -21.13 2.20
N ALA A 38 -6.39 -21.81 1.90
CA ALA A 38 -7.19 -21.55 0.70
C ALA A 38 -7.65 -20.08 0.67
N GLU A 39 -7.36 -19.39 -0.42
CA GLU A 39 -7.77 -18.00 -0.63
C GLU A 39 -9.30 -17.92 -0.80
N TRP A 40 -9.90 -16.88 -0.24
CA TRP A 40 -11.32 -16.56 -0.35
C TRP A 40 -11.50 -15.29 -1.15
N SER A 41 -12.50 -15.28 -2.02
CA SER A 41 -12.91 -14.04 -2.67
C SER A 41 -13.56 -13.08 -1.65
N TYR A 42 -13.40 -11.77 -1.86
CA TYR A 42 -14.11 -10.80 -1.02
C TYR A 42 -15.64 -10.96 -1.11
N GLN A 43 -16.17 -11.44 -2.24
CA GLN A 43 -17.59 -11.73 -2.39
C GLN A 43 -18.08 -12.82 -1.42
N GLU A 44 -17.29 -13.88 -1.24
CA GLU A 44 -17.60 -14.93 -0.26
C GLU A 44 -17.46 -14.40 1.17
N VAL A 45 -16.42 -13.62 1.46
CA VAL A 45 -16.23 -12.99 2.78
C VAL A 45 -17.42 -12.10 3.10
N ARG A 46 -17.78 -11.17 2.21
CA ARG A 46 -18.90 -10.23 2.39
C ARG A 46 -20.24 -10.94 2.60
N ARG A 47 -20.47 -12.07 1.91
CA ARG A 47 -21.71 -12.85 2.03
C ARG A 47 -21.83 -13.58 3.38
N ASN A 48 -20.72 -14.07 3.93
CA ASN A 48 -20.71 -14.94 5.10
C ASN A 48 -20.31 -14.25 6.40
N ALA A 49 -19.68 -13.07 6.32
CA ALA A 49 -19.32 -12.26 7.46
C ALA A 49 -20.52 -11.41 7.93
N SER A 50 -20.68 -11.27 9.24
CA SER A 50 -21.67 -10.35 9.82
C SER A 50 -21.11 -8.93 9.83
N LEU A 51 -20.95 -8.31 8.67
CA LEU A 51 -20.51 -6.92 8.54
C LEU A 51 -21.72 -5.98 8.56
N THR A 52 -21.67 -4.97 9.42
CA THR A 52 -22.54 -3.79 9.30
C THR A 52 -22.21 -3.00 8.05
N GLU A 53 -23.11 -2.12 7.60
CA GLU A 53 -22.89 -1.29 6.42
C GLU A 53 -21.62 -0.43 6.54
N THR A 54 -21.39 0.19 7.71
CA THR A 54 -20.19 0.98 8.00
C THR A 54 -18.91 0.13 7.94
N GLU A 55 -18.93 -1.09 8.50
CA GLU A 55 -17.78 -1.99 8.44
C GLU A 55 -17.51 -2.43 7.01
N GLN A 56 -18.55 -2.71 6.23
CA GLN A 56 -18.43 -3.09 4.83
C GLN A 56 -17.78 -1.98 4.00
N GLN A 57 -18.20 -0.71 4.18
CA GLN A 57 -17.58 0.44 3.53
C GLN A 57 -16.09 0.57 3.90
N ASN A 58 -15.76 0.45 5.19
CA ASN A 58 -14.36 0.51 5.65
C ASN A 58 -13.51 -0.62 5.06
N PHE A 59 -14.06 -1.84 4.99
CA PHE A 59 -13.41 -2.99 4.38
C PHE A 59 -13.11 -2.73 2.90
N GLU A 60 -14.10 -2.27 2.14
CA GLU A 60 -13.97 -2.01 0.70
C GLU A 60 -12.97 -0.90 0.41
N GLU A 61 -12.98 0.18 1.21
CA GLU A 61 -12.02 1.27 1.10
C GLU A 61 -10.59 0.80 1.40
N LYS A 62 -10.37 0.08 2.51
CA LYS A 62 -9.05 -0.48 2.84
C LYS A 62 -8.58 -1.47 1.77
N LEU A 63 -9.47 -2.37 1.33
CA LEU A 63 -9.17 -3.38 0.31
C LEU A 63 -8.74 -2.71 -1.00
N ALA A 64 -9.50 -1.72 -1.47
CA ALA A 64 -9.17 -0.97 -2.68
C ALA A 64 -7.83 -0.24 -2.55
N ASN A 65 -7.60 0.44 -1.42
CA ASN A 65 -6.35 1.14 -1.15
C ASN A 65 -5.14 0.20 -1.11
N PHE A 66 -5.24 -0.93 -0.42
CA PHE A 66 -4.15 -1.90 -0.35
C PHE A 66 -3.90 -2.61 -1.68
N ALA A 67 -4.96 -3.01 -2.39
CA ALA A 67 -4.84 -3.59 -3.72
C ALA A 67 -4.19 -2.61 -4.69
N ALA A 68 -4.61 -1.34 -4.69
CA ALA A 68 -4.00 -0.31 -5.51
C ALA A 68 -2.52 -0.13 -5.13
N LYS A 69 -2.18 -0.04 -3.84
CA LYS A 69 -0.77 0.09 -3.41
C LYS A 69 0.09 -1.10 -3.80
N PHE A 70 -0.51 -2.27 -3.91
CA PHE A 70 0.18 -3.51 -4.26
C PHE A 70 0.35 -3.67 -5.78
N TYR A 71 -0.66 -3.33 -6.57
CA TYR A 71 -0.66 -3.55 -8.02
C TYR A 71 -0.23 -2.33 -8.84
N CYS A 72 -0.33 -1.13 -8.28
CA CYS A 72 -0.09 0.12 -9.00
C CYS A 72 1.00 0.96 -8.31
N ASP A 73 2.00 1.41 -9.08
CA ASP A 73 2.92 2.49 -8.66
C ASP A 73 2.21 3.83 -8.88
N PHE A 74 1.30 4.18 -7.96
CA PHE A 74 0.64 5.49 -7.94
C PHE A 74 1.20 6.37 -6.81
N LYS A 75 1.16 7.68 -7.03
CA LYS A 75 1.43 8.68 -5.99
C LYS A 75 0.39 9.78 -6.03
N GLU A 76 0.21 10.43 -4.90
CA GLU A 76 -0.64 11.61 -4.81
C GLU A 76 0.04 12.82 -5.46
N CYS A 77 -0.69 13.54 -6.30
CA CYS A 77 -0.25 14.82 -6.84
C CYS A 77 -0.15 15.86 -5.71
N PRO A 78 1.01 16.50 -5.48
CA PRO A 78 1.18 17.44 -4.38
C PRO A 78 0.31 18.72 -4.53
N ASN A 79 -0.11 19.06 -5.76
CA ASN A 79 -0.94 20.24 -6.05
C ASN A 79 -2.45 20.00 -5.88
N CYS A 80 -2.99 18.90 -6.43
CA CYS A 80 -4.45 18.67 -6.48
C CYS A 80 -4.92 17.44 -5.71
N LYS A 81 -4.02 16.70 -5.04
CA LYS A 81 -4.36 15.55 -4.18
C LYS A 81 -4.97 14.34 -4.89
N SER A 82 -5.03 14.36 -6.22
CA SER A 82 -5.44 13.21 -7.01
C SER A 82 -4.32 12.19 -7.13
N PHE A 83 -4.67 10.90 -7.20
CA PHE A 83 -3.71 9.85 -7.50
C PHE A 83 -3.33 9.84 -8.99
N VAL A 84 -2.03 9.68 -9.25
CA VAL A 84 -1.48 9.59 -10.60
C VAL A 84 -0.52 8.41 -10.67
N GLU A 85 -0.52 7.72 -11.80
CA GLU A 85 0.38 6.61 -12.12
C GLU A 85 1.36 7.05 -13.20
N ARG A 86 2.56 6.46 -13.19
CA ARG A 86 3.54 6.65 -14.26
C ARG A 86 3.44 5.54 -15.28
N GLN A 87 3.38 5.92 -16.56
CA GLN A 87 3.48 4.96 -17.66
C GLN A 87 4.90 4.40 -17.80
N ASP A 88 5.93 5.23 -17.58
CA ASP A 88 7.34 4.82 -17.57
C ASP A 88 7.91 4.94 -16.15
N LEU A 89 8.23 3.79 -15.56
CA LEU A 89 8.78 3.69 -14.21
C LEU A 89 10.19 4.30 -14.08
N LYS A 90 10.93 4.48 -15.18
CA LYS A 90 12.26 5.09 -15.19
C LYS A 90 12.21 6.62 -15.24
N ASN A 91 11.11 7.18 -15.76
CA ASN A 91 10.96 8.61 -15.86
C ASN A 91 10.49 9.21 -14.52
N LEU A 92 11.31 10.05 -13.89
CA LEU A 92 10.92 10.71 -12.65
C LEU A 92 10.00 11.90 -12.87
N ARG A 93 9.89 12.44 -14.10
CA ARG A 93 9.00 13.55 -14.42
C ARG A 93 7.58 13.04 -14.56
N VAL A 94 6.68 13.57 -13.74
CA VAL A 94 5.25 13.25 -13.80
C VAL A 94 4.45 14.50 -14.12
N VAL A 95 3.56 14.37 -15.10
CA VAL A 95 2.61 15.41 -15.50
C VAL A 95 1.24 15.02 -14.96
N CYS A 96 0.65 15.85 -14.11
CA CYS A 96 -0.69 15.59 -13.59
C CYS A 96 -1.76 15.97 -14.63
N ILE A 97 -2.38 14.97 -15.24
CA ILE A 97 -3.45 15.16 -16.26
C ILE A 97 -4.69 15.83 -15.68
N ILE A 98 -4.95 15.66 -14.38
CA ILE A 98 -6.10 16.27 -13.67
C ILE A 98 -5.86 17.76 -13.43
N CYS A 99 -4.64 18.16 -13.06
CA CYS A 99 -4.29 19.59 -12.99
C CYS A 99 -4.45 20.25 -14.36
N ARG A 100 -3.97 19.59 -15.42
CA ARG A 100 -4.09 20.08 -16.79
C ARG A 100 -5.56 20.27 -17.20
N SER A 101 -6.44 19.34 -16.86
CA SER A 101 -7.86 19.43 -17.23
C SER A 101 -8.64 20.44 -16.38
N GLN A 102 -8.37 20.55 -15.07
CA GLN A 102 -9.14 21.41 -14.17
C GLN A 102 -8.67 22.87 -14.13
N LYS A 103 -7.36 23.10 -14.23
CA LYS A 103 -6.75 24.43 -14.02
C LYS A 103 -6.19 25.05 -15.30
N GLY A 104 -6.25 24.34 -16.43
CA GLY A 104 -5.68 24.77 -17.71
C GLY A 104 -4.15 24.68 -17.79
N GLU A 105 -3.46 24.58 -16.65
CA GLU A 105 -2.02 24.42 -16.57
C GLU A 105 -1.61 23.03 -16.10
N ALA A 106 -0.65 22.44 -16.82
CA ALA A 106 -0.06 21.17 -16.43
C ALA A 106 0.84 21.38 -15.20
N PHE A 107 0.50 20.73 -14.09
CA PHE A 107 1.39 20.67 -12.94
C PHE A 107 2.34 19.48 -13.09
N GLU A 108 3.64 19.75 -12.99
CA GLU A 108 4.69 18.75 -13.14
C GLU A 108 5.50 18.62 -11.87
N PHE A 109 5.83 17.38 -11.49
CA PHE A 109 6.58 17.10 -10.28
C PHE A 109 7.51 15.90 -10.42
N CYS A 110 8.46 15.79 -9.51
CA CYS A 110 9.37 14.65 -9.42
C CYS A 110 8.74 13.50 -8.62
N TRP A 111 8.75 12.29 -9.17
CA TRP A 111 8.20 11.09 -8.52
C TRP A 111 8.89 10.74 -7.20
N GLN A 112 10.18 11.04 -7.05
CA GLN A 112 10.94 10.68 -5.86
C GLN A 112 10.68 11.63 -4.69
N CYS A 113 10.87 12.94 -4.92
CA CYS A 113 10.82 13.93 -3.85
C CYS A 113 9.46 14.64 -3.74
N LEU A 114 8.55 14.41 -4.69
CA LEU A 114 7.22 15.02 -4.75
C LEU A 114 7.22 16.57 -4.80
N LYS A 115 8.36 17.18 -5.15
CA LYS A 115 8.50 18.63 -5.38
C LYS A 115 8.20 18.96 -6.84
N PRO A 116 7.81 20.22 -7.16
CA PRO A 116 7.69 20.70 -8.53
C PRO A 116 8.90 20.33 -9.39
N TRP A 117 8.67 19.99 -10.66
CA TRP A 117 9.73 19.54 -11.53
C TRP A 117 10.75 20.65 -11.78
N LYS A 118 12.03 20.32 -11.62
CA LYS A 118 13.17 21.14 -12.02
C LYS A 118 14.09 20.28 -12.88
N GLY A 119 14.52 20.79 -14.02
CA GLY A 119 15.38 20.09 -14.96
C GLY A 119 14.87 20.19 -16.40
N ALA A 120 15.58 19.55 -17.34
CA ALA A 120 15.13 19.49 -18.73
C ALA A 120 13.74 18.82 -18.81
N GLY A 121 12.92 19.25 -19.78
CA GLY A 121 11.57 18.71 -20.00
C GLY A 121 11.52 17.31 -20.63
N ALA A 122 12.67 16.69 -20.88
CA ALA A 122 12.76 15.32 -21.37
C ALA A 122 12.53 14.29 -20.24
N PRO A 123 12.18 13.03 -20.57
CA PRO A 123 12.24 11.94 -19.63
C PRO A 123 13.62 11.92 -18.97
N SER A 124 13.65 11.87 -17.64
CA SER A 124 14.90 11.94 -16.89
C SER A 124 14.82 11.06 -15.66
N ASP A 125 15.90 10.35 -15.40
CA ASP A 125 16.12 9.52 -14.21
C ASP A 125 16.52 10.35 -12.97
N LYS A 126 16.73 11.66 -13.15
CA LYS A 126 17.02 12.64 -12.10
C LYS A 126 16.26 13.95 -12.30
N CYS A 127 15.94 14.61 -11.20
CA CYS A 127 15.51 16.02 -11.24
C CYS A 127 16.60 16.92 -10.67
N ALA A 128 16.52 18.22 -10.95
CA ALA A 128 17.45 19.24 -10.46
C ALA A 128 17.01 19.84 -9.10
N ASN A 129 16.10 19.19 -8.37
CA ASN A 129 15.76 19.61 -7.02
C ASN A 129 16.91 19.26 -6.07
N GLU A 130 17.37 20.24 -5.29
CA GLU A 130 18.36 20.03 -4.25
C GLU A 130 17.88 19.00 -3.23
N GLY A 131 18.78 18.05 -2.89
CA GLY A 131 18.49 16.97 -1.95
C GLY A 131 17.43 15.98 -2.43
N CYS A 132 17.16 15.88 -3.74
CA CYS A 132 16.24 14.86 -4.24
C CYS A 132 16.74 13.45 -3.89
N LYS A 133 15.95 12.75 -3.06
CA LYS A 133 16.17 11.35 -2.70
C LYS A 133 14.87 10.58 -2.81
N ASN A 134 14.99 9.26 -2.98
CA ASN A 134 13.85 8.37 -2.84
C ASN A 134 13.45 8.32 -1.35
N GLN A 135 12.26 8.84 -1.03
CA GLN A 135 11.75 8.92 0.33
C GLN A 135 11.71 7.55 1.03
N SER A 136 11.33 6.48 0.31
CA SER A 136 11.28 5.14 0.90
C SER A 136 12.66 4.65 1.31
N LEU A 137 13.69 4.91 0.49
CA LEU A 137 15.07 4.55 0.82
C LEU A 137 15.62 5.41 1.96
N GLU A 138 15.25 6.68 2.03
CA GLU A 138 15.65 7.57 3.13
C GLU A 138 15.03 7.13 4.46
N VAL A 139 13.75 6.74 4.47
CA VAL A 139 13.09 6.16 5.64
C VAL A 139 13.77 4.86 6.07
N LEU A 140 14.02 3.94 5.13
CA LEU A 140 14.71 2.68 5.45
C LEU A 140 16.11 2.90 6.01
N ALA A 141 16.84 3.88 5.49
CA ALA A 141 18.20 4.19 5.92
C ALA A 141 18.28 4.92 7.27
N THR A 142 17.24 5.68 7.65
CA THR A 142 17.27 6.56 8.83
C THR A 142 16.27 6.18 9.92
N CYS A 143 15.47 5.12 9.72
CA CYS A 143 14.53 4.66 10.74
C CYS A 143 15.25 4.27 12.04
N LYS A 144 14.55 4.44 13.16
CA LYS A 144 15.09 4.13 14.49
C LYS A 144 15.24 2.62 14.63
N LEU A 145 16.03 2.19 15.61
CA LEU A 145 16.03 0.79 16.03
C LEU A 145 15.00 0.59 17.15
N LYS A 146 14.40 -0.60 17.20
CA LYS A 146 13.49 -1.03 18.27
C LYS A 146 13.70 -2.51 18.60
N ASP A 147 13.38 -2.86 19.83
CA ASP A 147 13.25 -4.26 20.24
C ASP A 147 11.88 -4.80 19.81
N LEU A 148 11.82 -6.05 19.35
CA LEU A 148 10.56 -6.68 18.97
C LEU A 148 9.87 -7.26 20.21
N PRO A 149 8.68 -6.73 20.59
CA PRO A 149 7.97 -7.19 21.79
C PRO A 149 7.69 -8.69 21.73
N GLY A 150 8.00 -9.42 22.81
CA GLY A 150 7.76 -10.86 22.90
C GLY A 150 8.73 -11.72 22.08
N SER A 151 9.86 -11.17 21.64
CA SER A 151 10.92 -11.92 20.97
C SER A 151 12.30 -11.61 21.56
N GLU A 152 13.29 -12.46 21.27
CA GLU A 152 14.69 -12.23 21.64
C GLU A 152 15.40 -11.23 20.72
N ILE A 153 14.73 -10.77 19.65
CA ILE A 153 15.31 -9.87 18.64
C ILE A 153 15.34 -8.45 19.19
N LYS A 154 16.56 -7.91 19.29
CA LYS A 154 16.85 -6.55 19.76
C LYS A 154 17.42 -5.69 18.63
N ASP A 155 17.31 -4.37 18.80
CA ASP A 155 17.93 -3.36 17.92
C ASP A 155 17.62 -3.55 16.41
N CYS A 156 16.40 -3.98 16.08
CA CYS A 156 16.00 -4.15 14.68
C CYS A 156 15.43 -2.85 14.09
N PRO A 157 15.52 -2.61 12.77
CA PRO A 157 14.93 -1.43 12.14
C PRO A 157 13.44 -1.32 12.45
N SER A 158 13.02 -0.14 12.90
CA SER A 158 11.63 0.15 13.23
C SER A 158 10.75 0.18 12.00
N ILE A 159 11.32 0.35 10.81
CA ILE A 159 10.64 0.27 9.51
C ILE A 159 11.46 -0.67 8.61
N ARG A 160 10.78 -1.58 7.93
CA ARG A 160 11.37 -2.57 7.03
C ARG A 160 10.61 -2.60 5.71
N ALA A 161 11.25 -3.04 4.64
CA ALA A 161 10.57 -3.29 3.38
C ALA A 161 10.19 -4.77 3.28
N CYS A 162 8.95 -5.07 2.88
CA CYS A 162 8.56 -6.42 2.53
C CYS A 162 9.42 -6.91 1.34
N PRO A 163 10.13 -8.05 1.44
CA PRO A 163 10.99 -8.53 0.37
C PRO A 163 10.22 -8.93 -0.89
N THR A 164 8.91 -9.19 -0.78
CA THR A 164 8.06 -9.63 -1.89
C THR A 164 7.45 -8.45 -2.66
N CYS A 165 6.98 -7.42 -1.96
CA CYS A 165 6.23 -6.32 -2.58
C CYS A 165 6.81 -4.92 -2.35
N GLY A 166 7.90 -4.78 -1.57
CA GLY A 166 8.55 -3.49 -1.32
C GLY A 166 7.78 -2.53 -0.41
N LEU A 167 6.60 -2.93 0.09
CA LEU A 167 5.82 -2.12 1.03
C LEU A 167 6.61 -1.89 2.32
N LEU A 168 6.65 -0.64 2.78
CA LEU A 168 7.25 -0.29 4.07
C LEU A 168 6.29 -0.67 5.20
N ILE A 169 6.79 -1.43 6.17
CA ILE A 169 6.08 -1.94 7.34
C ILE A 169 6.83 -1.53 8.61
N GLU A 170 6.09 -1.20 9.67
CA GLU A 170 6.64 -0.85 10.98
C GLU A 170 6.80 -2.09 11.87
#